data_AF-A0AAF3ESV2-F1
#
_entry.id   AF-A0AAF3ESV2-F1
#
_cell.length_a   1.000
_cell.length_b   1.000
_cell.length_c   1.000
_cell.angle_alpha   90.00
_cell.angle_beta   90.00
_cell.angle_gamma   90.00
#
_symmetry.space_group_name_H-M   'P 1'
#
loop_
_entity.id
_entity.type
_entity.pdbx_description
1 polymer ?
#
loop_
_entity_poly.entity_id
_entity_poly.type
_entity_poly.pdbx_seq_one_letter_code
_entity_poly.pdbx_strand_id
1 'polypeptide(L)'
;MLFKLLLISFIATLALSDEVCKEQYTEWETATECTDQCGRCGTKMKRRTCMDGCECSGPFEKEVPCPKKQCVHPRPRCCHGFKSTLNMGRKRYECLSEEERKEMNIIGKASEL
;
A
#
# COMPACT_ATOMS: atom_id res chain seq x y z
N MET A 1 7.35 51.32 11.82
CA MET A 1 6.35 50.23 11.73
C MET A 1 6.36 49.48 10.41
N LEU A 2 6.72 50.10 9.27
CA LEU A 2 6.87 49.40 7.97
C LEU A 2 7.94 48.28 7.96
N PHE A 3 9.05 48.43 8.69
CA PHE A 3 10.13 47.42 8.71
C PHE A 3 9.71 46.07 9.33
N LYS A 4 8.76 46.10 10.29
CA LYS A 4 8.16 44.90 10.88
C LYS A 4 7.26 44.17 9.88
N LEU A 5 6.54 44.90 9.01
CA LEU A 5 5.65 44.31 8.00
C LEU A 5 6.43 43.64 6.85
N LEU A 6 7.59 44.21 6.47
CA LEU A 6 8.47 43.62 5.46
C LEU A 6 9.16 42.33 5.93
N LEU A 7 9.58 42.27 7.21
CA LEU A 7 10.16 41.05 7.79
C LEU A 7 9.14 39.91 7.89
N ILE A 8 7.89 40.21 8.27
CA ILE A 8 6.81 39.19 8.33
C ILE A 8 6.50 38.63 6.94
N SER A 9 6.53 39.46 5.90
CA SER A 9 6.37 39.04 4.51
C SER A 9 7.51 38.15 4.02
N PHE A 10 8.77 38.41 4.40
CA PHE A 10 9.93 37.64 3.96
C PHE A 10 10.05 36.27 4.64
N ILE A 11 9.57 36.16 5.89
CA ILE A 11 9.52 34.89 6.63
C ILE A 11 8.41 33.98 6.07
N ALA A 12 7.29 34.57 5.64
CA ALA A 12 6.18 33.82 5.05
C ALA A 12 6.52 33.21 3.69
N THR A 13 7.42 33.81 2.90
CA THR A 13 7.86 33.26 1.61
C THR A 13 8.85 32.10 1.73
N LEU A 14 9.61 32.00 2.83
CA LEU A 14 10.58 30.91 3.05
C LEU A 14 9.93 29.63 3.60
N ALA A 15 8.75 29.71 4.21
CA ALA A 15 8.07 28.57 4.83
C ALA A 15 7.25 27.71 3.84
N LEU A 16 7.15 28.09 2.56
CA LEU A 16 6.24 27.43 1.62
C LEU A 16 6.86 26.22 0.88
N SER A 17 8.18 26.01 0.94
CA SER A 17 8.86 24.93 0.21
C SER A 17 8.94 23.60 0.98
N ASP A 18 8.99 23.63 2.31
CA ASP A 18 9.15 22.41 3.14
C ASP A 18 7.84 21.63 3.34
N GLU A 19 6.68 22.23 3.10
CA GLU A 19 5.38 21.57 3.30
C GLU A 19 4.92 20.76 2.08
N VAL A 20 5.57 20.91 0.92
CA VAL A 20 5.09 20.33 -0.34
C VAL A 20 5.32 18.82 -0.44
N CYS A 21 6.29 18.24 0.29
CA CYS A 21 6.57 16.82 0.16
C CYS A 21 6.93 16.09 1.46
N LYS A 22 6.57 16.68 2.60
CA LYS A 22 6.69 15.99 3.89
C LYS A 22 5.88 14.67 3.84
N GLU A 23 6.52 13.57 4.23
CA GLU A 23 5.98 12.20 4.15
C GLU A 23 5.71 11.65 2.74
N GLN A 24 6.30 12.27 1.71
CA GLN A 24 6.11 11.82 0.34
C GLN A 24 7.09 10.69 -0.01
N TYR A 25 6.60 9.45 0.12
CA TYR A 25 7.33 8.25 -0.26
C TYR A 25 7.08 7.85 -1.72
N THR A 26 8.03 7.13 -2.30
CA THR A 26 7.81 6.35 -3.53
C THR A 26 6.79 5.24 -3.32
N GLU A 27 6.30 4.67 -4.42
CA GLU A 27 5.43 3.50 -4.34
C GLU A 27 6.15 2.31 -3.70
N TRP A 28 5.38 1.44 -3.06
CA TRP A 28 5.93 0.23 -2.45
C TRP A 28 6.35 -0.79 -3.50
N GLU A 29 7.65 -1.00 -3.64
CA GLU A 29 8.26 -1.99 -4.52
C GLU A 29 8.47 -3.32 -3.81
N THR A 30 8.57 -4.41 -4.59
CA THR A 30 8.85 -5.74 -4.04
C THR A 30 10.36 -5.88 -3.86
N ALA A 31 10.81 -6.08 -2.62
CA ALA A 31 12.23 -6.21 -2.29
C ALA A 31 12.69 -7.67 -2.27
N THR A 32 11.79 -8.61 -1.97
CA THR A 32 12.07 -10.05 -2.01
C THR A 32 10.98 -10.81 -2.74
N GLU A 33 11.36 -11.97 -3.27
CA GLU A 33 10.38 -12.95 -3.77
C GLU A 33 9.51 -13.51 -2.63
N CYS A 34 8.39 -14.10 -3.02
CA CYS A 34 7.51 -14.75 -2.05
C CYS A 34 8.11 -16.06 -1.55
N THR A 35 8.05 -16.29 -0.23
CA THR A 35 8.57 -17.52 0.39
C THR A 35 7.70 -18.77 0.16
N ASP A 36 6.50 -18.60 -0.40
CA ASP A 36 5.63 -19.68 -0.86
C ASP A 36 5.05 -19.32 -2.24
N GLN A 37 4.49 -20.29 -2.95
CA GLN A 37 3.98 -20.12 -4.31
C GLN A 37 2.45 -20.07 -4.39
N CYS A 38 1.76 -20.30 -3.27
CA CYS A 38 0.30 -20.30 -3.22
C CYS A 38 -0.29 -19.96 -1.84
N GLY A 39 -1.59 -19.72 -1.82
CA GLY A 39 -2.46 -19.75 -0.67
C GLY A 39 -2.34 -18.59 0.32
N ARG A 40 -1.57 -17.53 0.03
CA ARG A 40 -1.15 -16.53 1.04
C ARG A 40 -0.41 -17.15 2.23
N CYS A 41 0.33 -18.22 1.96
CA CYS A 41 1.05 -18.97 2.98
C CYS A 41 2.48 -18.46 3.22
N GLY A 42 3.04 -17.73 2.25
CA GLY A 42 4.35 -17.11 2.35
C GLY A 42 4.25 -15.62 2.63
N THR A 43 5.41 -15.01 2.76
CA THR A 43 5.60 -13.57 2.93
C THR A 43 6.66 -13.06 1.98
N LYS A 44 6.62 -11.75 1.74
CA LYS A 44 7.64 -11.02 1.01
C LYS A 44 7.85 -9.65 1.62
N MET A 45 9.06 -9.12 1.47
CA MET A 45 9.37 -7.75 1.87
C MET A 45 9.01 -6.80 0.75
N LYS A 46 8.41 -5.67 1.12
CA LYS A 46 8.26 -4.49 0.28
C LYS A 46 9.11 -3.36 0.84
N ARG A 47 9.68 -2.56 -0.04
CA ARG A 47 10.47 -1.38 0.30
C ARG A 47 9.94 -0.15 -0.44
N ARG A 48 10.12 1.01 0.16
CA ARG A 48 9.93 2.32 -0.47
C ARG A 48 11.04 3.27 0.00
N THR A 49 11.22 4.35 -0.72
CA THR A 49 12.20 5.40 -0.42
C THR A 49 11.48 6.73 -0.25
N CYS A 50 12.11 7.69 0.43
CA CYS A 50 11.61 9.07 0.43
C CYS A 50 11.93 9.72 -0.93
N MET A 51 11.09 10.63 -1.39
CA MET A 51 11.42 11.45 -2.57
C MET A 51 12.55 12.44 -2.24
N ASP A 52 13.34 12.81 -3.24
CA ASP A 52 14.46 13.74 -3.06
C ASP A 52 13.97 15.12 -2.61
N GLY A 53 14.65 15.70 -1.61
CA GLY A 53 14.28 16.98 -1.01
C GLY A 53 13.16 16.87 0.03
N CYS A 54 12.73 15.67 0.39
CA CYS A 54 11.63 15.43 1.31
C CYS A 54 12.09 14.81 2.62
N GLU A 55 11.42 15.18 3.71
CA GLU A 55 11.56 14.51 5.00
C GLU A 55 10.42 13.51 5.20
N CYS A 56 10.77 12.25 5.42
CA CYS A 56 9.80 11.18 5.63
C CYS A 56 9.94 10.57 7.02
N SER A 57 8.83 10.54 7.76
CA SER A 57 8.67 9.76 9.00
C SER A 57 7.93 8.45 8.72
N GLY A 58 8.35 7.35 9.35
CA GLY A 58 7.67 6.06 9.27
C GLY A 58 8.46 4.93 8.59
N PRO A 59 7.80 3.81 8.27
CA PRO A 59 8.49 2.60 7.81
C PRO A 59 8.89 2.70 6.33
N PHE A 60 10.14 2.32 6.06
CA PHE A 60 10.71 2.16 4.71
C PHE A 60 10.58 0.73 4.18
N GLU A 61 10.34 -0.22 5.08
CA GLU A 61 10.14 -1.64 4.76
C GLU A 61 8.89 -2.17 5.45
N LYS A 62 8.27 -3.17 4.82
CA LYS A 62 7.19 -3.94 5.44
C LYS A 62 7.14 -5.36 4.90
N GLU A 63 6.82 -6.30 5.78
CA GLU A 63 6.50 -7.67 5.39
C GLU A 63 5.02 -7.78 5.01
N VAL A 64 4.72 -8.46 3.90
CA VAL A 64 3.34 -8.68 3.45
C VAL A 64 3.12 -10.12 2.99
N PRO A 65 1.92 -10.69 3.23
CA PRO A 65 1.60 -12.06 2.84
C PRO A 65 1.46 -12.23 1.33
N CYS A 66 1.80 -13.40 0.79
CA CYS A 66 1.78 -13.69 -0.65
C CYS A 66 1.76 -15.22 -0.96
N PRO A 67 1.53 -15.61 -2.22
CA PRO A 67 0.79 -14.88 -3.25
C PRO A 67 -0.72 -15.11 -3.11
N LYS A 68 -1.55 -14.30 -3.80
CA LYS A 68 -3.01 -14.44 -3.79
C LYS A 68 -3.53 -15.71 -4.50
N LYS A 69 -2.70 -16.36 -5.33
CA LYS A 69 -3.06 -17.57 -6.08
C LYS A 69 -3.40 -18.69 -5.11
N GLN A 70 -4.50 -19.41 -5.33
CA GLN A 70 -4.87 -20.55 -4.48
C GLN A 70 -3.91 -21.71 -4.61
N CYS A 71 -3.73 -22.45 -3.52
CA CYS A 71 -3.08 -23.76 -3.58
C CYS A 71 -4.02 -24.80 -4.21
N VAL A 72 -3.40 -25.85 -4.73
CA VAL A 72 -4.09 -27.06 -5.17
C VAL A 72 -3.95 -28.17 -4.12
N HIS A 73 -4.79 -29.20 -4.23
CA HIS A 73 -4.67 -30.40 -3.40
C HIS A 73 -3.23 -30.95 -3.43
N PRO A 74 -2.65 -31.39 -2.29
CA PRO A 74 -3.30 -31.67 -1.00
C PRO A 74 -3.33 -30.49 0.00
N ARG A 75 -2.76 -29.33 -0.36
CA ARG A 75 -2.73 -28.19 0.57
C ARG A 75 -4.11 -27.51 0.65
N PRO A 76 -4.45 -26.91 1.80
CA PRO A 76 -5.60 -26.00 1.87
C PRO A 76 -5.48 -24.91 0.82
N ARG A 77 -6.59 -24.58 0.14
CA ARG A 77 -6.60 -23.56 -0.93
C ARG A 77 -6.02 -22.22 -0.47
N CYS A 78 -6.31 -21.81 0.75
CA CYS A 78 -5.83 -20.59 1.39
C CYS A 78 -5.35 -20.88 2.82
N CYS A 79 -4.30 -20.20 3.25
CA CYS A 79 -3.78 -20.23 4.60
C CYS A 79 -4.64 -19.44 5.59
N HIS A 80 -4.35 -19.59 6.88
CA HIS A 80 -5.10 -18.97 7.97
C HIS A 80 -5.24 -17.45 7.78
N GLY A 81 -6.43 -16.91 8.08
CA GLY A 81 -6.76 -15.49 7.89
C GLY A 81 -7.21 -15.11 6.47
N PHE A 82 -7.14 -16.03 5.50
CA PHE A 82 -7.55 -15.78 4.12
C PHE A 82 -8.69 -16.71 3.68
N LYS A 83 -9.56 -16.19 2.82
CA LYS A 83 -10.66 -16.97 2.23
C LYS A 83 -10.56 -16.98 0.71
N SER A 84 -11.03 -18.08 0.12
CA SER A 84 -11.25 -18.20 -1.31
C SER A 84 -12.36 -17.25 -1.74
N THR A 85 -12.04 -16.24 -2.55
CA THR A 85 -13.01 -15.26 -3.05
C THR A 85 -12.86 -15.12 -4.56
N LEU A 86 -13.98 -15.07 -5.28
CA LEU A 86 -13.99 -14.81 -6.73
C LEU A 86 -13.65 -13.34 -6.98
N ASN A 87 -12.47 -13.08 -7.56
CA ASN A 87 -12.12 -11.76 -8.06
C ASN A 87 -12.72 -11.59 -9.46
N MET A 88 -13.82 -10.85 -9.55
CA MET A 88 -14.56 -10.63 -10.81
C MET A 88 -13.72 -9.92 -11.87
N GLY A 89 -12.90 -8.92 -11.48
CA GLY A 89 -12.04 -8.19 -12.41
C GLY A 89 -10.96 -9.08 -13.04
N ARG A 90 -10.47 -10.08 -12.31
CA ARG A 90 -9.48 -11.05 -12.80
C ARG A 90 -10.06 -12.40 -13.23
N LYS A 91 -11.38 -12.58 -13.12
CA LYS A 91 -12.13 -13.81 -13.40
C LYS A 91 -11.48 -15.08 -12.81
N ARG A 92 -10.97 -14.99 -11.57
CA ARG A 92 -10.30 -16.11 -10.89
C ARG A 92 -10.52 -16.07 -9.38
N TYR A 93 -10.47 -17.23 -8.74
CA TYR A 93 -10.45 -17.31 -7.29
C TYR A 93 -9.08 -16.92 -6.73
N GLU A 94 -9.08 -16.05 -5.73
CA GLU A 94 -7.91 -15.56 -5.01
C GLU A 94 -8.10 -15.74 -3.49
N CYS A 95 -7.00 -15.82 -2.75
CA CYS A 95 -6.99 -15.82 -1.30
C CYS A 95 -6.91 -14.39 -0.77
N LEU A 96 -8.03 -13.90 -0.23
CA LEU A 96 -8.22 -12.53 0.23
C LEU A 96 -8.48 -12.47 1.73
N SER A 97 -7.98 -11.41 2.38
CA SER A 97 -8.32 -11.11 3.78
C SER A 97 -9.76 -10.61 3.88
N GLU A 98 -10.26 -10.40 5.10
CA GLU A 98 -11.60 -9.84 5.30
C GLU A 98 -11.68 -8.39 4.77
N GLU A 99 -10.63 -7.61 4.93
CA GLU A 99 -10.53 -6.21 4.47
C GLU A 99 -10.57 -6.14 2.94
N GLU A 100 -9.73 -6.92 2.26
CA GLU A 100 -9.69 -6.98 0.79
C GLU A 100 -11.03 -7.43 0.20
N ARG A 101 -11.75 -8.32 0.90
CA ARG A 101 -13.07 -8.79 0.47
C ARG A 101 -14.14 -7.72 0.59
N LYS A 102 -14.10 -6.91 1.66
CA LYS A 102 -15.00 -5.76 1.84
C LYS A 102 -14.79 -4.73 0.74
N GLU A 103 -13.54 -4.42 0.41
CA GLU A 103 -13.20 -3.51 -0.70
C GLU A 103 -13.77 -3.99 -2.03
N MET A 104 -13.63 -5.27 -2.35
CA MET A 104 -14.22 -5.84 -3.57
C MET A 104 -15.75 -5.79 -3.60
N ASN A 105 -16.42 -5.98 -2.46
CA ASN A 105 -17.89 -5.90 -2.39
C ASN A 105 -18.41 -4.47 -2.59
N ILE A 106 -17.61 -3.46 -2.25
CA ILE A 106 -17.94 -2.05 -2.51
C ILE A 106 -17.84 -1.76 -4.01
N ILE A 107 -16.77 -2.21 -4.66
CA ILE A 107 -16.56 -2.00 -6.11
C ILE A 107 -17.62 -2.73 -6.94
N GLY A 108 -17.98 -3.97 -6.57
CA GLY A 108 -19.04 -4.73 -7.26
C GLY A 108 -20.40 -4.02 -7.24
N LYS A 109 -20.73 -3.32 -6.14
CA LYS A 109 -21.94 -2.48 -6.05
C LYS A 109 -21.85 -1.21 -6.89
N ALA A 110 -20.66 -0.64 -7.05
CA ALA A 110 -20.46 0.57 -7.86
C ALA A 110 -20.54 0.30 -9.37
N SER A 111 -20.31 -0.95 -9.81
CA SER A 111 -20.48 -1.35 -11.22
C SER A 111 -21.91 -1.72 -11.61
N GLU A 112 -22.85 -1.68 -10.67
CA GLU A 112 -24.29 -1.93 -10.89
C GLU A 112 -25.12 -0.63 -10.86
N LEU A 113 -24.45 0.53 -10.78
CA LEU A 113 -25.01 1.89 -10.91
C LEU A 113 -24.52 2.52 -12.22
#